data_AF-M0D3B4-F1
#
_entry.id   AF-M0D3B4-F1
#
_cell.length_a   1.000
_cell.length_b   1.000
_cell.length_c   1.000
_cell.angle_alpha   90.00
_cell.angle_beta   90.00
_cell.angle_gamma   90.00
#
_symmetry.space_group_name_H-M   'P 1'
#
loop_
_entity.id
_entity.type
_entity.pdbx_description
1 polymer ?
#
loop_
_entity_poly.entity_id
_entity_poly.type
_entity_poly.pdbx_seq_one_letter_code
_entity_poly.pdbx_strand_id
1 'polypeptide(L)'
;MFIEDAHATVFAVQPSTRGHLESGETPLYIAPNGTMRGFVDYRVRVPNGSSSGNRTVEWSLTNHEIEEVRLQKDGETIARTDGSHTPAIDYQIDDDWSATLTLEAEIHVRLKKTIRTNVGNSTDVDVVYREETRNVSDSIDVEIYDLSAYPYYAEYPNGDAGVAIFQSRPWQGYTLTDEGNASVRGVWRFYTARNTNWDTLVRSNRTDSAEVESDAIPVYVHAYPSRIGPRAEPVRDGPEIIDTWGTERPSPQGTIGENVNIEVVNQSYETTYGVAVRAENVDREALHVAGIVRGVNASIVEPDAGSDRQLRRSNLTVEVLQQNQSQATLRIELRDNQTGAPIVLNDSARRYPIGGRPRDGYITIANREVETNVSGVAVVTITEPGIYTARYHPGSWLGHNPAYVSDTATARWHPLGTIDGWFAFIFEVGWQFIPFFVMFYAGRRLLRMLGPEDIFQRDP
;
A
#
# COMPACT_ATOMS: atom_id res chain seq x y z
N MET A 1 -18.81 46.90 26.14
CA MET A 1 -18.66 45.45 25.97
C MET A 1 -19.59 44.79 26.95
N PHE A 2 -20.69 44.25 26.43
CA PHE A 2 -21.73 43.49 27.11
C PHE A 2 -21.50 41.99 26.97
N ILE A 3 -20.65 41.55 26.03
CA ILE A 3 -20.29 40.14 25.85
C ILE A 3 -18.92 39.87 26.47
N GLU A 4 -18.87 38.99 27.47
CA GLU A 4 -17.66 38.50 28.15
C GLU A 4 -17.50 36.99 27.94
N ASP A 5 -16.26 36.49 28.11
CA ASP A 5 -15.91 35.06 28.09
C ASP A 5 -16.45 34.26 26.88
N ALA A 6 -16.70 34.96 25.76
CA ALA A 6 -17.22 34.38 24.54
C ALA A 6 -16.15 33.56 23.83
N HIS A 7 -16.48 32.33 23.49
CA HIS A 7 -15.64 31.42 22.74
C HIS A 7 -16.47 30.46 21.88
N ALA A 8 -15.85 29.99 20.80
CA ALA A 8 -16.25 28.78 20.10
C ALA A 8 -15.10 27.78 20.26
N THR A 9 -15.39 26.50 20.27
CA THR A 9 -14.38 25.44 20.36
C THR A 9 -14.81 24.25 19.52
N VAL A 10 -13.91 23.73 18.70
CA VAL A 10 -14.14 22.52 17.92
C VAL A 10 -14.15 21.31 18.86
N PHE A 11 -15.28 20.62 18.90
CA PHE A 11 -15.43 19.39 19.70
C PHE A 11 -14.95 18.18 18.92
N ALA A 12 -15.40 18.00 17.67
CA ALA A 12 -14.99 16.89 16.83
C ALA A 12 -15.26 17.18 15.34
N VAL A 13 -14.47 16.54 14.47
CA VAL A 13 -14.75 16.41 13.03
C VAL A 13 -14.84 14.93 12.74
N GLN A 14 -15.97 14.45 12.20
CA GLN A 14 -16.22 13.03 12.03
C GLN A 14 -16.92 12.70 10.70
N PRO A 15 -16.63 11.52 10.09
CA PRO A 15 -15.60 10.56 10.51
C PRO A 15 -14.19 11.09 10.23
N SER A 16 -13.26 10.79 11.15
CA SER A 16 -11.86 11.18 11.03
C SER A 16 -10.92 10.14 11.64
N THR A 17 -9.69 10.14 11.15
CA THR A 17 -8.62 9.27 11.61
C THR A 17 -7.32 10.05 11.71
N ARG A 18 -6.68 10.03 12.88
CA ARG A 18 -5.32 10.57 13.03
C ARG A 18 -4.30 9.55 12.53
N GLY A 19 -3.56 9.88 11.48
CA GLY A 19 -2.49 9.02 10.97
C GLY A 19 -1.23 9.19 11.81
N HIS A 20 -0.53 8.10 12.11
CA HIS A 20 0.81 8.12 12.71
C HIS A 20 1.80 7.64 11.65
N LEU A 21 2.31 8.56 10.82
CA LEU A 21 3.13 8.22 9.65
C LEU A 21 4.60 8.07 10.00
N GLU A 22 5.17 9.08 10.64
CA GLU A 22 6.54 9.09 11.16
C GLU A 22 6.65 10.07 12.33
N SER A 23 7.85 10.19 12.90
CA SER A 23 8.09 11.12 14.01
C SER A 23 7.79 12.56 13.59
N GLY A 24 6.73 13.15 14.18
CA GLY A 24 6.32 14.53 13.92
C GLY A 24 5.28 14.70 12.82
N GLU A 25 4.89 13.63 12.12
CA GLU A 25 3.86 13.67 11.06
C GLU A 25 2.60 12.91 11.53
N THR A 26 1.63 13.67 12.05
CA THR A 26 0.35 13.12 12.52
C THR A 26 -0.88 13.84 11.97
N PRO A 27 -1.16 13.76 10.66
CA PRO A 27 -2.30 14.44 10.05
C PRO A 27 -3.63 13.91 10.57
N LEU A 28 -4.62 14.80 10.66
CA LEU A 28 -6.00 14.42 10.91
C LEU A 28 -6.73 14.25 9.57
N TYR A 29 -6.85 13.00 9.12
CA TYR A 29 -7.62 12.66 7.94
C TYR A 29 -9.11 12.80 8.22
N ILE A 30 -9.83 13.52 7.38
CA ILE A 30 -11.29 13.64 7.45
C ILE A 30 -11.92 13.11 6.18
N ALA A 31 -13.10 12.49 6.27
CA ALA A 31 -13.83 12.14 5.07
C ALA A 31 -14.25 13.40 4.29
N PRO A 32 -14.33 13.34 2.95
CA PRO A 32 -14.87 14.42 2.11
C PRO A 32 -16.26 14.88 2.54
N ASN A 33 -17.08 13.94 3.03
CA ASN A 33 -18.40 14.17 3.61
C ASN A 33 -18.39 13.83 5.10
N GLY A 34 -18.82 14.76 5.95
CA GLY A 34 -18.84 14.54 7.39
C GLY A 34 -19.57 15.63 8.15
N THR A 35 -19.39 15.64 9.46
CA THR A 35 -19.99 16.60 10.38
C THR A 35 -18.91 17.20 11.29
N MET A 36 -18.87 18.52 11.38
CA MET A 36 -18.15 19.22 12.44
C MET A 36 -19.10 19.49 13.61
N ARG A 37 -18.66 19.17 14.82
CA ARG A 37 -19.35 19.47 16.08
C ARG A 37 -18.53 20.47 16.86
N GLY A 38 -19.21 21.40 17.51
CA GLY A 38 -18.57 22.42 18.33
C GLY A 38 -19.30 22.70 19.62
N PHE A 39 -18.70 23.58 20.40
CA PHE A 39 -19.28 24.20 21.58
C PHE A 39 -19.12 25.71 21.46
N VAL A 40 -20.19 26.45 21.76
CA VAL A 40 -20.20 27.91 21.78
C VAL A 40 -20.74 28.34 23.12
N ASP A 41 -20.01 29.18 23.84
CA ASP A 41 -20.46 29.70 25.13
C ASP A 41 -19.98 31.13 25.34
N TYR A 42 -20.76 31.88 26.11
CA TYR A 42 -20.53 33.30 26.36
C TYR A 42 -21.29 33.77 27.59
N ARG A 43 -20.81 34.86 28.19
CA ARG A 43 -21.46 35.53 29.32
C ARG A 43 -21.94 36.91 28.92
N VAL A 44 -23.17 37.25 29.31
CA VAL A 44 -23.71 38.60 29.17
C VAL A 44 -23.48 39.42 30.43
N ARG A 45 -22.77 40.54 30.32
CA ARG A 45 -22.55 41.51 31.38
C ARG A 45 -23.52 42.69 31.26
N VAL A 46 -24.51 42.72 32.15
CA VAL A 46 -25.41 43.86 32.32
C VAL A 46 -24.73 44.93 33.18
N PRO A 47 -24.57 46.18 32.70
CA PRO A 47 -23.98 47.25 33.50
C PRO A 47 -24.77 47.52 34.78
N ASN A 48 -24.08 47.89 35.85
CA ASN A 48 -24.74 48.36 37.06
C ASN A 48 -25.56 49.63 36.75
N GLY A 49 -26.76 49.71 37.32
CA GLY A 49 -27.52 50.95 37.34
C GLY A 49 -26.79 52.03 38.15
N SER A 50 -27.16 53.29 37.93
CA SER A 50 -26.63 54.41 38.70
C SER A 50 -27.73 55.42 39.00
N SER A 51 -27.63 56.07 40.16
CA SER A 51 -28.51 57.18 40.52
C SER A 51 -27.65 58.34 40.96
N SER A 52 -27.88 59.52 40.38
CA SER A 52 -27.14 60.75 40.70
C SER A 52 -28.06 61.95 40.55
N GLY A 53 -28.25 62.70 41.64
CA GLY A 53 -29.14 63.86 41.70
C GLY A 53 -30.59 63.47 41.34
N ASN A 54 -31.12 64.11 40.30
CA ASN A 54 -32.47 63.85 39.79
C ASN A 54 -32.52 62.77 38.70
N ARG A 55 -31.41 62.09 38.38
CA ARG A 55 -31.30 61.14 37.28
C ARG A 55 -31.01 59.73 37.77
N THR A 56 -31.79 58.76 37.32
CA THR A 56 -31.58 57.32 37.56
C THR A 56 -31.44 56.59 36.22
N VAL A 57 -30.45 55.70 36.12
CA VAL A 57 -30.18 54.86 34.95
C VAL A 57 -30.29 53.40 35.35
N GLU A 58 -31.16 52.67 34.68
CA GLU A 58 -31.38 51.23 34.85
C GLU A 58 -31.03 50.50 33.56
N TRP A 59 -30.47 49.30 33.68
CA TRP A 59 -30.16 48.42 32.56
C TRP A 59 -30.88 47.08 32.75
N SER A 60 -31.39 46.53 31.65
CA SER A 60 -32.00 45.21 31.62
C SER A 60 -31.60 44.49 30.34
N LEU A 61 -31.30 43.19 30.44
CA LEU A 61 -31.11 42.33 29.27
C LEU A 61 -32.46 42.09 28.62
N THR A 62 -32.55 42.31 27.30
CA THR A 62 -33.81 42.10 26.55
C THR A 62 -33.73 40.92 25.59
N ASN A 63 -32.59 40.70 24.95
CA ASN A 63 -32.35 39.55 24.08
C ASN A 63 -30.87 39.17 24.14
N HIS A 64 -30.60 37.87 24.01
CA HIS A 64 -29.27 37.38 23.68
C HIS A 64 -29.41 36.03 22.99
N GLU A 65 -28.63 35.83 21.94
CA GLU A 65 -28.62 34.59 21.20
C GLU A 65 -27.29 34.40 20.46
N ILE A 66 -27.05 33.16 20.05
CA ILE A 66 -26.13 32.88 18.96
C ILE A 66 -27.00 33.06 17.72
N GLU A 67 -26.64 33.97 16.81
CA GLU A 67 -27.44 34.24 15.62
C GLU A 67 -27.20 33.18 14.55
N GLU A 68 -25.94 32.87 14.29
CA GLU A 68 -25.53 31.92 13.27
C GLU A 68 -24.22 31.23 13.67
N VAL A 69 -24.05 29.98 13.23
CA VAL A 69 -22.75 29.30 13.22
C VAL A 69 -22.37 28.94 11.79
N ARG A 70 -21.15 29.32 11.41
CA ARG A 70 -20.54 29.14 10.10
C ARG A 70 -19.40 28.12 10.20
N LEU A 71 -19.35 27.21 9.25
CA LEU A 71 -18.17 26.39 8.99
C LEU A 71 -17.42 26.98 7.80
N GLN A 72 -16.15 27.29 8.00
CA GLN A 72 -15.28 27.83 6.96
C GLN A 72 -14.16 26.85 6.64
N LYS A 73 -13.77 26.79 5.36
CA LYS A 73 -12.57 26.12 4.86
C LYS A 73 -11.63 27.19 4.34
N ASP A 74 -10.45 27.32 4.92
CA ASP A 74 -9.42 28.30 4.51
C ASP A 74 -9.95 29.74 4.41
N GLY A 75 -10.91 30.09 5.28
CA GLY A 75 -11.57 31.40 5.34
C GLY A 75 -12.82 31.56 4.47
N GLU A 76 -13.16 30.59 3.62
CA GLU A 76 -14.39 30.59 2.84
C GLU A 76 -15.50 29.81 3.56
N THR A 77 -16.69 30.40 3.72
CA THR A 77 -17.83 29.72 4.35
C THR A 77 -18.37 28.63 3.42
N ILE A 78 -18.31 27.37 3.88
CA ILE A 78 -18.81 26.19 3.13
C ILE A 78 -20.15 25.68 3.65
N ALA A 79 -20.49 25.95 4.91
CA ALA A 79 -21.78 25.57 5.49
C ALA A 79 -22.21 26.53 6.61
N ARG A 80 -23.52 26.55 6.89
CA ARG A 80 -24.16 27.40 7.90
C ARG A 80 -25.23 26.62 8.64
N THR A 81 -25.45 26.97 9.90
CA THR A 81 -26.58 26.46 10.70
C THR A 81 -27.10 27.55 11.63
N ASP A 82 -28.33 27.38 12.10
CA ASP A 82 -28.93 28.25 13.11
C ASP A 82 -28.08 28.23 14.39
N GLY A 83 -28.12 29.34 15.14
CA GLY A 83 -27.34 29.45 16.37
C GLY A 83 -27.70 28.42 17.43
N SER A 84 -26.67 27.76 17.97
CA SER A 84 -26.78 26.77 19.04
C SER A 84 -25.50 26.75 19.87
N HIS A 85 -25.62 26.42 21.16
CA HIS A 85 -24.47 26.20 22.04
C HIS A 85 -23.69 24.92 21.69
N THR A 86 -24.33 23.97 20.99
CA THR A 86 -23.71 22.71 20.55
C THR A 86 -23.98 22.48 19.07
N PRO A 87 -23.41 23.30 18.18
CA PRO A 87 -23.67 23.20 16.75
C PRO A 87 -23.15 21.86 16.19
N ALA A 88 -23.90 21.31 15.25
CA ALA A 88 -23.49 20.20 14.40
C ALA A 88 -23.73 20.60 12.95
N ILE A 89 -22.67 20.71 12.17
CA ILE A 89 -22.69 21.26 10.82
C ILE A 89 -22.15 20.20 9.87
N ASP A 90 -23.00 19.73 8.98
CA ASP A 90 -22.59 18.82 7.91
C ASP A 90 -21.82 19.58 6.83
N TYR A 91 -20.82 18.91 6.25
CA TYR A 91 -19.98 19.46 5.20
C TYR A 91 -19.77 18.45 4.08
N GLN A 92 -19.49 18.98 2.90
CA GLN A 92 -19.02 18.27 1.72
C GLN A 92 -17.86 19.07 1.12
N ILE A 93 -16.71 18.42 0.92
CA ILE A 93 -15.49 19.02 0.37
C ILE A 93 -14.99 18.10 -0.75
N ASP A 94 -14.89 18.61 -1.97
CA ASP A 94 -14.56 17.82 -3.16
C ASP A 94 -13.06 17.86 -3.54
N ASP A 95 -12.19 18.36 -2.65
CA ASP A 95 -10.77 18.60 -2.95
C ASP A 95 -9.86 17.83 -1.99
N ASP A 96 -8.70 17.36 -2.44
CA ASP A 96 -7.90 16.30 -1.79
C ASP A 96 -6.64 16.81 -1.06
N TRP A 97 -6.66 18.00 -0.48
CA TRP A 97 -5.48 18.64 0.11
C TRP A 97 -5.63 18.94 1.60
N SER A 98 -4.58 19.50 2.20
CA SER A 98 -4.61 20.03 3.56
C SER A 98 -5.46 21.28 3.62
N ALA A 99 -6.32 21.42 4.63
CA ALA A 99 -7.13 22.61 4.84
C ALA A 99 -7.21 22.94 6.32
N THR A 100 -7.53 24.20 6.62
CA THR A 100 -7.92 24.63 7.95
C THR A 100 -9.43 24.79 8.00
N LEU A 101 -10.10 23.99 8.84
CA LEU A 101 -11.52 24.16 9.11
C LEU A 101 -11.72 25.06 10.32
N THR A 102 -12.55 26.08 10.17
CA THR A 102 -12.85 27.06 11.22
C THR A 102 -14.34 27.04 11.54
N LEU A 103 -14.67 26.81 12.81
CA LEU A 103 -16.00 27.00 13.36
C LEU A 103 -16.10 28.45 13.85
N GLU A 104 -16.98 29.25 13.26
CA GLU A 104 -17.22 30.64 13.66
C GLU A 104 -18.68 30.81 14.12
N ALA A 105 -18.88 31.41 15.29
CA ALA A 105 -20.21 31.74 15.82
C ALA A 105 -20.36 33.25 15.99
N GLU A 106 -21.52 33.76 15.58
CA GLU A 106 -21.92 35.17 15.78
C GLU A 106 -22.85 35.27 16.97
N ILE A 107 -22.45 36.00 18.00
CA ILE A 107 -23.22 36.19 19.24
C ILE A 107 -23.78 37.60 19.23
N HIS A 108 -25.08 37.74 19.47
CA HIS A 108 -25.74 39.04 19.57
C HIS A 108 -26.43 39.22 20.92
N VAL A 109 -26.29 40.42 21.46
CA VAL A 109 -26.84 40.81 22.75
C VAL A 109 -27.51 42.18 22.63
N ARG A 110 -28.73 42.28 23.16
CA ARG A 110 -29.50 43.53 23.22
C ARG A 110 -29.90 43.87 24.64
N LEU A 111 -29.48 45.04 25.11
CA LEU A 111 -29.85 45.62 26.40
C LEU A 111 -30.78 46.82 26.22
N LYS A 112 -31.71 46.95 27.16
CA LYS A 112 -32.54 48.15 27.33
C LYS A 112 -31.98 49.01 28.47
N LYS A 113 -31.65 50.26 28.14
CA LYS A 113 -31.27 51.33 29.07
C LYS A 113 -32.48 52.23 29.31
N THR A 114 -32.91 52.34 30.56
CA THR A 114 -33.98 53.25 30.97
C THR A 114 -33.37 54.39 31.77
N ILE A 115 -33.59 55.64 31.34
CA ILE A 115 -33.11 56.85 32.00
C ILE A 115 -34.33 57.59 32.54
N ARG A 116 -34.45 57.69 33.86
CA ARG A 116 -35.48 58.48 34.53
C ARG A 116 -34.89 59.80 35.01
N THR A 117 -35.50 60.92 34.66
CA THR A 117 -35.08 62.26 35.12
C THR A 117 -36.24 62.96 35.82
N ASN A 118 -36.09 63.28 37.09
CA ASN A 118 -37.09 64.03 37.86
C ASN A 118 -36.96 65.53 37.57
N VAL A 119 -38.03 66.16 37.08
CA VAL A 119 -38.10 67.59 36.75
C VAL A 119 -39.29 68.20 37.49
N GLY A 120 -39.05 68.84 38.63
CA GLY A 120 -40.13 69.34 39.50
C GLY A 120 -40.97 68.19 40.06
N ASN A 121 -42.27 68.17 39.76
CA ASN A 121 -43.21 67.11 40.17
C ASN A 121 -43.42 66.02 39.10
N SER A 122 -42.73 66.06 37.96
CA SER A 122 -42.83 65.04 36.90
C SER A 122 -41.55 64.22 36.77
N THR A 123 -41.69 62.99 36.27
CA THR A 123 -40.58 62.11 35.89
C THR A 123 -40.61 61.91 34.38
N ASP A 124 -39.55 62.34 33.72
CA ASP A 124 -39.32 62.04 32.31
C ASP A 124 -38.62 60.68 32.17
N VAL A 125 -39.02 59.88 31.18
CA VAL A 125 -38.51 58.51 30.96
C VAL A 125 -38.04 58.35 29.52
N ASP A 126 -36.73 58.23 29.36
CA ASP A 126 -36.08 57.92 28.09
C ASP A 126 -35.66 56.44 28.04
N VAL A 127 -35.88 55.78 26.90
CA VAL A 127 -35.58 54.36 26.70
C VAL A 127 -34.70 54.22 25.47
N VAL A 128 -33.50 53.67 25.66
CA VAL A 128 -32.51 53.45 24.61
C VAL A 128 -32.12 51.98 24.57
N TYR A 129 -32.14 51.38 23.38
CA TYR A 129 -31.58 50.05 23.16
C TYR A 129 -30.11 50.13 22.80
N ARG A 130 -29.32 49.18 23.31
CA ARG A 130 -27.91 49.01 22.99
C ARG A 130 -27.69 47.58 22.56
N GLU A 131 -27.06 47.41 21.42
CA GLU A 131 -26.78 46.13 20.79
C GLU A 131 -25.27 45.94 20.71
N GLU A 132 -24.84 44.70 20.80
CA GLU A 132 -23.46 44.28 20.62
C GLU A 132 -23.45 42.92 19.95
N THR A 133 -22.63 42.81 18.89
CA THR A 133 -22.39 41.56 18.16
C THR A 133 -20.91 41.21 18.30
N ARG A 134 -20.60 39.93 18.48
CA ARG A 134 -19.23 39.43 18.61
C ARG A 134 -19.08 38.10 17.89
N ASN A 135 -18.06 38.01 17.04
CA ASN A 135 -17.65 36.76 16.40
C ASN A 135 -16.58 36.08 17.23
N VAL A 136 -16.73 34.78 17.40
CA VAL A 136 -15.76 33.91 18.07
C VAL A 136 -15.54 32.68 17.20
N SER A 137 -14.31 32.18 17.19
CA SER A 137 -13.96 31.05 16.34
C SER A 137 -12.89 30.17 16.93
N ASP A 138 -12.85 28.93 16.44
CA ASP A 138 -11.78 27.96 16.68
C ASP A 138 -11.50 27.19 15.39
N SER A 139 -10.26 26.75 15.22
CA SER A 139 -9.77 26.19 13.95
C SER A 139 -9.02 24.89 14.17
N ILE A 140 -9.11 23.99 13.20
CA ILE A 140 -8.39 22.72 13.19
C ILE A 140 -7.83 22.43 11.80
N ASP A 141 -6.55 22.04 11.75
CA ASP A 141 -5.91 21.60 10.51
C ASP A 141 -6.26 20.14 10.22
N VAL A 142 -6.63 19.88 8.96
CA VAL A 142 -7.09 18.58 8.49
C VAL A 142 -6.49 18.25 7.13
N GLU A 143 -6.48 16.97 6.77
CA GLU A 143 -6.26 16.50 5.40
C GLU A 143 -7.53 15.84 4.88
N ILE A 144 -8.06 16.34 3.76
CA ILE A 144 -9.22 15.70 3.14
C ILE A 144 -8.77 14.37 2.54
N TYR A 145 -9.41 13.30 2.99
CA TYR A 145 -9.05 11.94 2.66
C TYR A 145 -9.86 11.45 1.46
N ASP A 146 -9.41 11.81 0.25
CA ASP A 146 -9.91 11.25 -1.00
C ASP A 146 -9.00 10.09 -1.47
N LEU A 147 -9.56 8.88 -1.46
CA LEU A 147 -8.85 7.65 -1.79
C LEU A 147 -9.21 7.21 -3.21
N SER A 148 -8.18 6.97 -4.02
CA SER A 148 -8.31 6.35 -5.34
C SER A 148 -7.45 5.10 -5.41
N ALA A 149 -7.92 4.10 -6.16
CA ALA A 149 -7.22 2.84 -6.38
C ALA A 149 -7.13 2.50 -7.88
N TYR A 150 -5.96 2.04 -8.29
CA TYR A 150 -5.60 1.75 -9.68
C TYR A 150 -5.26 0.26 -9.80
N PRO A 151 -6.22 -0.59 -10.21
CA PRO A 151 -6.01 -2.02 -10.32
C PRO A 151 -5.38 -2.41 -11.67
N TYR A 152 -4.60 -3.47 -11.63
CA TYR A 152 -4.14 -4.22 -12.79
C TYR A 152 -4.46 -5.70 -12.61
N TYR A 153 -4.86 -6.36 -13.69
CA TYR A 153 -5.33 -7.73 -13.67
C TYR A 153 -4.53 -8.61 -14.62
N ALA A 154 -4.30 -9.86 -14.24
CA ALA A 154 -3.76 -10.89 -15.11
C ALA A 154 -4.50 -12.21 -14.89
N GLU A 155 -4.60 -13.04 -15.92
CA GLU A 155 -5.11 -14.40 -15.82
C GLU A 155 -3.96 -15.38 -16.06
N TYR A 156 -3.70 -16.25 -15.09
CA TYR A 156 -2.71 -17.29 -15.23
C TYR A 156 -3.23 -18.42 -16.13
N PRO A 157 -2.37 -19.08 -16.93
CA PRO A 157 -2.78 -20.19 -17.78
C PRO A 157 -3.35 -21.43 -17.08
N ASN A 158 -3.39 -21.46 -15.74
CA ASN A 158 -4.04 -22.49 -14.93
C ASN A 158 -5.44 -22.07 -14.42
N GLY A 159 -5.88 -20.84 -14.70
CA GLY A 159 -7.16 -20.27 -14.28
C GLY A 159 -7.09 -19.31 -13.10
N ASP A 160 -5.95 -19.22 -12.40
CA ASP A 160 -5.80 -18.28 -11.27
C ASP A 160 -5.81 -16.83 -11.76
N ALA A 161 -6.21 -15.91 -10.89
CA ALA A 161 -6.18 -14.47 -11.13
C ALA A 161 -5.02 -13.79 -10.41
N GLY A 162 -4.36 -12.85 -11.09
CA GLY A 162 -3.41 -11.90 -10.53
C GLY A 162 -4.05 -10.52 -10.41
N VAL A 163 -3.85 -9.85 -9.28
CA VAL A 163 -4.33 -8.48 -9.03
C VAL A 163 -3.19 -7.66 -8.45
N ALA A 164 -2.94 -6.49 -9.00
CA ALA A 164 -2.05 -5.50 -8.42
C ALA A 164 -2.82 -4.20 -8.25
N ILE A 165 -2.97 -3.74 -7.01
CA ILE A 165 -3.68 -2.50 -6.69
C ILE A 165 -2.68 -1.49 -6.17
N PHE A 166 -2.73 -0.28 -6.72
CA PHE A 166 -2.01 0.89 -6.24
C PHE A 166 -3.00 1.91 -5.70
N GLN A 167 -2.63 2.65 -4.66
CA GLN A 167 -3.53 3.57 -3.98
C GLN A 167 -2.90 4.94 -3.75
N SER A 168 -3.71 5.99 -3.83
CA SER A 168 -3.27 7.38 -3.67
C SER A 168 -3.00 7.78 -2.20
N ARG A 169 -3.60 7.07 -1.24
CA ARG A 169 -3.54 7.39 0.20
C ARG A 169 -3.27 6.14 1.06
N PRO A 170 -2.85 6.30 2.33
CA PRO A 170 -2.86 5.21 3.31
C PRO A 170 -4.19 4.46 3.27
N TRP A 171 -4.21 3.14 3.31
CA TRP A 171 -5.41 2.32 3.09
C TRP A 171 -5.44 1.17 4.08
N GLN A 172 -6.62 0.64 4.40
CA GLN A 172 -6.76 -0.48 5.33
C GLN A 172 -6.50 -1.82 4.64
N GLY A 173 -7.16 -2.05 3.52
CA GLY A 173 -7.25 -3.36 2.89
C GLY A 173 -8.20 -3.38 1.70
N TYR A 174 -8.26 -4.50 0.98
CA TYR A 174 -9.22 -4.77 -0.07
C TYR A 174 -9.74 -6.20 0.00
N THR A 175 -10.97 -6.40 -0.45
CA THR A 175 -11.57 -7.74 -0.65
C THR A 175 -11.48 -8.14 -2.11
N LEU A 176 -11.24 -9.43 -2.38
CA LEU A 176 -11.10 -9.95 -3.75
C LEU A 176 -12.38 -10.59 -4.30
N THR A 177 -13.36 -10.87 -3.43
CA THR A 177 -14.62 -11.53 -3.77
C THR A 177 -15.78 -10.88 -3.02
N ASP A 178 -16.98 -10.95 -3.58
CA ASP A 178 -18.22 -10.37 -3.02
C ASP A 178 -18.52 -10.87 -1.60
N GLU A 179 -18.23 -12.15 -1.32
CA GLU A 179 -18.46 -12.76 -0.01
C GLU A 179 -17.45 -12.31 1.05
N GLY A 180 -16.38 -11.59 0.67
CA GLY A 180 -15.32 -11.16 1.57
C GLY A 180 -14.46 -12.30 2.12
N ASN A 181 -14.56 -13.49 1.53
CA ASN A 181 -13.84 -14.69 1.98
C ASN A 181 -12.32 -14.58 1.78
N ALA A 182 -11.87 -13.76 0.83
CA ALA A 182 -10.47 -13.48 0.56
C ALA A 182 -10.21 -11.97 0.62
N SER A 183 -9.23 -11.57 1.43
CA SER A 183 -8.88 -10.16 1.58
C SER A 183 -7.39 -9.95 1.75
N VAL A 184 -6.95 -8.73 1.45
CA VAL A 184 -5.57 -8.28 1.63
C VAL A 184 -5.61 -7.04 2.49
N ARG A 185 -4.81 -7.00 3.53
CA ARG A 185 -4.67 -5.86 4.44
C ARG A 185 -3.32 -5.21 4.24
N GLY A 186 -3.31 -3.88 4.23
CA GLY A 186 -2.08 -3.10 4.32
C GLY A 186 -1.46 -3.17 5.72
N VAL A 187 -0.46 -2.30 5.93
CA VAL A 187 0.27 -2.19 7.21
C VAL A 187 -0.53 -1.53 8.33
N TRP A 188 -1.61 -0.83 8.00
CA TRP A 188 -2.33 0.04 8.92
C TRP A 188 -3.24 -0.73 9.89
N ARG A 189 -3.11 -0.43 11.18
CA ARG A 189 -3.98 -0.91 12.26
C ARG A 189 -4.49 0.27 13.06
N PHE A 190 -5.49 0.02 13.89
CA PHE A 190 -6.27 1.09 14.53
C PHE A 190 -6.30 0.94 16.05
N TYR A 191 -6.33 2.07 16.74
CA TYR A 191 -6.75 2.17 18.13
C TYR A 191 -7.61 3.42 18.29
N THR A 192 -8.33 3.53 19.40
CA THR A 192 -9.08 4.74 19.75
C THR A 192 -8.44 5.41 20.95
N ALA A 193 -8.40 6.73 20.94
CA ALA A 193 -7.96 7.53 22.07
C ALA A 193 -8.86 8.75 22.21
N ARG A 194 -9.06 9.18 23.46
CA ARG A 194 -9.80 10.39 23.78
C ARG A 194 -8.90 11.62 23.65
N ASN A 195 -9.47 12.77 23.32
CA ASN A 195 -8.75 14.04 23.36
C ASN A 195 -8.69 14.56 24.80
N THR A 196 -7.51 14.49 25.42
CA THR A 196 -7.32 14.87 26.83
C THR A 196 -7.48 16.37 27.10
N ASN A 197 -7.47 17.22 26.06
CA ASN A 197 -7.77 18.65 26.22
C ASN A 197 -9.22 18.90 26.66
N TRP A 198 -10.09 17.91 26.50
CA TRP A 198 -11.47 17.93 26.96
C TRP A 198 -11.66 17.20 28.30
N ASP A 199 -10.59 16.78 29.00
CA ASP A 199 -10.74 16.09 30.29
C ASP A 199 -11.31 17.03 31.38
N THR A 200 -11.04 18.34 31.27
CA THR A 200 -11.50 19.37 32.20
C THR A 200 -12.06 20.59 31.46
N LEU A 201 -13.07 21.23 32.04
CA LEU A 201 -13.67 22.47 31.57
C LEU A 201 -13.47 23.58 32.61
N VAL A 202 -13.37 24.83 32.15
CA VAL A 202 -13.35 26.01 33.02
C VAL A 202 -14.77 26.54 33.19
N ARG A 203 -15.32 26.43 34.41
CA ARG A 203 -16.63 27.00 34.75
C ARG A 203 -16.45 28.32 35.47
N SER A 204 -16.89 29.40 34.84
CA SER A 204 -16.81 30.76 35.39
C SER A 204 -18.19 31.30 35.76
N ASN A 205 -18.28 31.94 36.93
CA ASN A 205 -19.44 32.73 37.35
C ASN A 205 -19.03 34.22 37.47
N ARG A 206 -19.88 35.07 38.05
CA ARG A 206 -19.61 36.52 38.17
C ARG A 206 -18.32 36.86 38.94
N THR A 207 -17.94 36.04 39.91
CA THR A 207 -16.85 36.34 40.87
C THR A 207 -15.74 35.30 40.88
N ASP A 208 -16.03 34.07 40.47
CA ASP A 208 -15.14 32.92 40.63
C ASP A 208 -15.04 32.11 39.34
N SER A 209 -13.93 31.39 39.20
CA SER A 209 -13.70 30.41 38.14
C SER A 209 -13.13 29.14 38.76
N ALA A 210 -13.56 27.98 38.28
CA ALA A 210 -13.10 26.68 38.75
C ALA A 210 -12.99 25.69 37.60
N GLU A 211 -11.97 24.82 37.65
CA GLU A 211 -11.88 23.65 36.79
C GLU A 211 -12.85 22.57 37.29
N VAL A 212 -13.55 21.94 36.35
CA VAL A 212 -14.48 20.84 36.59
C VAL A 212 -14.20 19.72 35.59
N GLU A 213 -14.44 18.47 35.97
CA GLU A 213 -14.36 17.34 35.03
C GLU A 213 -15.39 17.51 33.92
N SER A 214 -15.01 17.14 32.69
CA SER A 214 -15.93 17.17 31.55
C SER A 214 -16.79 15.91 31.49
N ASP A 215 -18.09 16.09 31.30
CA ASP A 215 -19.03 14.99 31.02
C ASP A 215 -18.97 14.50 29.56
N ALA A 216 -18.30 15.24 28.67
CA ALA A 216 -18.21 14.94 27.24
C ALA A 216 -16.76 15.02 26.75
N ILE A 217 -16.23 13.88 26.28
CA ILE A 217 -14.85 13.79 25.80
C ILE A 217 -14.87 13.22 24.37
N PRO A 218 -14.37 13.96 23.37
CA PRO A 218 -14.32 13.47 22.01
C PRO A 218 -13.28 12.35 21.87
N VAL A 219 -13.65 11.30 21.13
CA VAL A 219 -12.81 10.13 20.85
C VAL A 219 -12.49 10.08 19.37
N TYR A 220 -11.22 9.86 19.06
CA TYR A 220 -10.70 9.77 17.69
C TYR A 220 -10.19 8.37 17.41
N VAL A 221 -10.27 7.97 16.14
CA VAL A 221 -9.57 6.79 15.63
C VAL A 221 -8.16 7.21 15.26
N HIS A 222 -7.19 6.38 15.60
CA HIS A 222 -5.78 6.56 15.27
C HIS A 222 -5.32 5.38 14.43
N ALA A 223 -4.70 5.66 13.28
CA ALA A 223 -4.10 4.66 12.41
C ALA A 223 -2.58 4.64 12.58
N TYR A 224 -2.01 3.45 12.74
CA TYR A 224 -0.57 3.25 12.90
C TYR A 224 -0.05 2.09 12.05
N PRO A 225 1.21 2.15 11.57
CA PRO A 225 1.84 1.03 10.89
C PRO A 225 2.21 -0.06 11.90
N SER A 226 1.67 -1.26 11.68
CA SER A 226 1.91 -2.41 12.54
C SER A 226 3.14 -3.20 12.13
N ARG A 227 3.85 -3.76 13.13
CA ARG A 227 4.98 -4.70 12.94
C ARG A 227 4.62 -5.96 12.16
N ILE A 228 3.33 -6.24 12.06
CA ILE A 228 2.76 -7.37 11.34
C ILE A 228 2.98 -7.27 9.82
N GLY A 229 3.06 -6.07 9.27
CA GLY A 229 3.16 -5.85 7.82
C GLY A 229 1.85 -6.11 7.05
N PRO A 230 1.90 -6.07 5.70
CA PRO A 230 0.76 -6.47 4.87
C PRO A 230 0.47 -7.97 5.02
N ARG A 231 -0.80 -8.35 4.91
CA ARG A 231 -1.23 -9.75 5.05
C ARG A 231 -2.39 -10.08 4.12
N ALA A 232 -2.43 -11.31 3.64
CA ALA A 232 -3.59 -11.89 2.98
C ALA A 232 -4.34 -12.83 3.96
N GLU A 233 -5.66 -12.83 3.85
CA GLU A 233 -6.57 -13.67 4.61
C GLU A 233 -7.45 -14.48 3.63
N PRO A 234 -7.72 -15.77 3.91
CA PRO A 234 -7.18 -16.58 5.01
C PRO A 234 -5.70 -16.96 4.80
N VAL A 235 -4.99 -17.29 5.88
CA VAL A 235 -3.52 -17.46 5.85
C VAL A 235 -3.05 -18.70 5.07
N ARG A 236 -3.86 -19.77 5.00
CA ARG A 236 -3.44 -21.05 4.39
C ARG A 236 -3.96 -21.24 2.97
N ASP A 237 -5.22 -20.92 2.76
CA ASP A 237 -5.96 -21.18 1.52
C ASP A 237 -6.42 -19.87 0.86
N GLY A 238 -5.79 -18.76 1.23
CA GLY A 238 -6.11 -17.44 0.72
C GLY A 238 -5.08 -16.95 -0.31
N PRO A 239 -5.19 -15.67 -0.69
CA PRO A 239 -4.32 -15.07 -1.69
C PRO A 239 -2.85 -15.11 -1.28
N GLU A 240 -1.97 -15.31 -2.26
CA GLU A 240 -0.52 -15.20 -2.08
C GLU A 240 -0.08 -13.77 -2.42
N ILE A 241 0.60 -13.09 -1.50
CA ILE A 241 1.24 -11.80 -1.79
C ILE A 241 2.48 -12.05 -2.65
N ILE A 242 2.46 -11.55 -3.89
CA ILE A 242 3.55 -11.72 -4.85
C ILE A 242 4.53 -10.54 -4.84
N ASP A 243 4.05 -9.32 -4.56
CA ASP A 243 4.90 -8.13 -4.46
C ASP A 243 4.22 -7.01 -3.66
N THR A 244 5.02 -6.09 -3.13
CA THR A 244 4.57 -4.91 -2.37
C THR A 244 5.39 -3.71 -2.77
N TRP A 245 4.75 -2.54 -2.87
CA TRP A 245 5.43 -1.28 -3.17
C TRP A 245 5.19 -0.26 -2.07
N GLY A 246 6.26 0.39 -1.65
CA GLY A 246 6.22 1.42 -0.63
C GLY A 246 7.36 2.41 -0.69
N THR A 247 7.31 3.34 0.25
CA THR A 247 8.40 4.24 0.57
C THR A 247 8.88 3.92 1.97
N GLU A 248 10.18 3.83 2.16
CA GLU A 248 10.75 3.67 3.49
C GLU A 248 10.52 4.94 4.31
N ARG A 249 9.96 4.78 5.52
CA ARG A 249 9.70 5.85 6.48
C ARG A 249 10.28 5.51 7.85
N PRO A 250 10.72 6.51 8.64
CA PRO A 250 11.10 6.31 10.04
C PRO A 250 9.90 5.84 10.89
N SER A 251 10.19 5.18 12.01
CA SER A 251 9.15 4.76 12.96
C SER A 251 8.36 5.97 13.52
N PRO A 252 7.02 5.87 13.63
CA PRO A 252 6.18 6.86 14.31
C PRO A 252 6.05 6.61 15.81
N GLN A 253 6.83 5.70 16.42
CA GLN A 253 6.64 5.28 17.82
C GLN A 253 6.62 6.47 18.80
N GLY A 254 7.41 7.52 18.55
CA GLY A 254 7.43 8.73 19.38
C GLY A 254 6.15 9.58 19.34
N THR A 255 5.23 9.28 18.41
CA THR A 255 3.92 9.96 18.30
C THR A 255 2.79 9.21 19.00
N ILE A 256 3.07 8.00 19.50
CA ILE A 256 2.11 7.20 20.26
C ILE A 256 2.15 7.66 21.72
N GLY A 257 0.98 7.88 22.32
CA GLY A 257 0.88 8.32 23.71
C GLY A 257 1.51 7.33 24.68
N GLU A 258 2.13 7.83 25.75
CA GLU A 258 2.86 7.05 26.75
C GLU A 258 2.02 5.94 27.43
N ASN A 259 0.70 6.10 27.46
CA ASN A 259 -0.25 5.16 28.06
C ASN A 259 -0.87 4.19 27.03
N VAL A 260 -0.42 4.20 25.77
CA VAL A 260 -0.93 3.35 24.69
C VAL A 260 0.06 2.23 24.41
N ASN A 261 -0.38 0.98 24.57
CA ASN A 261 0.42 -0.20 24.28
C ASN A 261 -0.14 -0.95 23.06
N ILE A 262 0.54 -0.81 21.92
CA ILE A 262 0.16 -1.35 20.61
C ILE A 262 1.39 -1.85 19.86
N GLU A 263 1.20 -2.71 18.86
CA GLU A 263 2.29 -3.29 18.05
C GLU A 263 2.76 -2.35 16.92
N VAL A 264 3.07 -1.09 17.26
CA VAL A 264 3.64 -0.12 16.32
C VAL A 264 5.06 -0.53 15.91
N VAL A 265 5.43 -0.29 14.65
CA VAL A 265 6.82 -0.45 14.18
C VAL A 265 7.77 0.41 15.00
N ASN A 266 8.90 -0.16 15.42
CA ASN A 266 9.92 0.50 16.25
C ASN A 266 11.23 0.80 15.50
N GLN A 267 11.26 0.53 14.19
CA GLN A 267 12.35 0.80 13.26
C GLN A 267 11.77 1.42 11.99
N SER A 268 12.61 1.77 11.00
CA SER A 268 12.08 2.16 9.70
C SER A 268 11.19 1.05 9.14
N TYR A 269 10.14 1.47 8.43
CA TYR A 269 9.17 0.57 7.83
C TYR A 269 8.89 1.03 6.40
N GLU A 270 8.54 0.08 5.55
CA GLU A 270 8.08 0.39 4.20
C GLU A 270 6.57 0.59 4.24
N THR A 271 6.09 1.72 3.70
CA THR A 271 4.65 1.93 3.49
C THR A 271 4.11 0.91 2.48
N THR A 272 2.81 0.87 2.29
CA THR A 272 2.22 0.02 1.23
C THR A 272 1.30 0.89 0.40
N TYR A 273 1.83 1.50 -0.66
CA TYR A 273 1.03 2.20 -1.68
C TYR A 273 0.70 1.31 -2.88
N GLY A 274 1.24 0.08 -2.93
CA GLY A 274 0.71 -0.96 -3.80
C GLY A 274 0.93 -2.36 -3.24
N VAL A 275 0.04 -3.29 -3.58
CA VAL A 275 0.17 -4.72 -3.26
C VAL A 275 -0.33 -5.55 -4.42
N ALA A 276 0.48 -6.53 -4.81
CA ALA A 276 0.10 -7.53 -5.80
C ALA A 276 -0.10 -8.89 -5.16
N VAL A 277 -1.16 -9.56 -5.59
CA VAL A 277 -1.53 -10.90 -5.13
C VAL A 277 -1.87 -11.82 -6.29
N ARG A 278 -1.72 -13.13 -6.03
CA ARG A 278 -2.28 -14.21 -6.82
C ARG A 278 -3.37 -14.89 -6.00
N ALA A 279 -4.54 -15.11 -6.59
CA ALA A 279 -5.68 -15.77 -5.97
C ALA A 279 -6.34 -16.72 -6.97
N GLU A 280 -7.11 -17.69 -6.48
CA GLU A 280 -7.84 -18.63 -7.34
C GLU A 280 -8.85 -17.92 -8.23
N ASN A 281 -9.57 -16.93 -7.68
CA ASN A 281 -10.53 -16.11 -8.42
C ASN A 281 -10.56 -14.69 -7.85
N VAL A 282 -10.92 -13.73 -8.71
CA VAL A 282 -11.07 -12.32 -8.38
C VAL A 282 -12.34 -11.83 -9.06
N ASP A 283 -13.25 -11.30 -8.26
CA ASP A 283 -14.41 -10.59 -8.77
C ASP A 283 -14.05 -9.10 -8.88
N ARG A 284 -13.97 -8.61 -10.11
CA ARG A 284 -13.57 -7.24 -10.42
C ARG A 284 -14.65 -6.23 -10.03
N GLU A 285 -15.92 -6.63 -10.08
CA GLU A 285 -17.06 -5.76 -9.74
C GLU A 285 -17.24 -5.68 -8.23
N ALA A 286 -16.89 -6.75 -7.52
CA ALA A 286 -16.85 -6.84 -6.06
C ALA A 286 -15.65 -6.14 -5.40
N LEU A 287 -14.66 -5.69 -6.19
CA LEU A 287 -13.40 -5.21 -5.65
C LEU A 287 -13.64 -3.95 -4.80
N HIS A 288 -13.42 -4.10 -3.50
CA HIS A 288 -13.66 -3.04 -2.54
C HIS A 288 -12.38 -2.69 -1.80
N VAL A 289 -11.88 -1.47 -2.00
CA VAL A 289 -10.67 -0.97 -1.32
C VAL A 289 -11.09 -0.01 -0.21
N ALA A 290 -10.86 -0.44 1.04
CA ALA A 290 -11.21 0.32 2.23
C ALA A 290 -10.05 1.24 2.66
N GLY A 291 -10.40 2.49 2.97
CA GLY A 291 -9.46 3.47 3.51
C GLY A 291 -9.20 3.36 5.01
N ILE A 292 -8.36 4.25 5.54
CA ILE A 292 -8.13 4.37 6.99
C ILE A 292 -9.16 5.27 7.69
N VAL A 293 -9.93 6.05 6.93
CA VAL A 293 -11.07 6.82 7.45
C VAL A 293 -12.34 6.00 7.28
N ARG A 294 -13.07 5.80 8.38
CA ARG A 294 -14.29 4.99 8.40
C ARG A 294 -15.30 5.49 7.35
N GLY A 295 -15.77 4.58 6.50
CA GLY A 295 -16.79 4.86 5.50
C GLY A 295 -16.25 5.46 4.21
N VAL A 296 -14.94 5.70 4.10
CA VAL A 296 -14.30 6.12 2.85
C VAL A 296 -13.73 4.91 2.14
N ASN A 297 -14.22 4.68 0.92
CA ASN A 297 -13.77 3.63 0.02
C ASN A 297 -13.09 4.27 -1.18
N ALA A 298 -12.18 3.52 -1.81
CA ALA A 298 -11.48 4.05 -2.97
C ALA A 298 -12.41 4.18 -4.17
N SER A 299 -12.25 5.29 -4.91
CA SER A 299 -12.69 5.35 -6.30
C SER A 299 -11.78 4.45 -7.14
N ILE A 300 -12.35 3.46 -7.84
CA ILE A 300 -11.58 2.59 -8.75
C ILE A 300 -11.37 3.32 -10.07
N VAL A 301 -10.10 3.55 -10.42
CA VAL A 301 -9.70 4.28 -11.63
C VAL A 301 -8.90 3.37 -12.54
N GLU A 302 -9.39 3.17 -13.76
CA GLU A 302 -8.66 2.43 -14.78
C GLU A 302 -7.44 3.24 -15.26
N PRO A 303 -6.23 2.64 -15.28
CA PRO A 303 -5.04 3.27 -15.83
C PRO A 303 -5.16 3.53 -17.35
N ASP A 304 -4.56 4.62 -17.86
CA ASP A 304 -4.59 4.98 -19.28
C ASP A 304 -4.11 3.87 -20.23
N ALA A 305 -3.15 3.07 -19.79
CA ALA A 305 -2.61 1.94 -20.56
C ALA A 305 -3.48 0.67 -20.50
N GLY A 306 -4.65 0.74 -19.85
CA GLY A 306 -5.53 -0.38 -19.55
C GLY A 306 -5.11 -1.16 -18.30
N SER A 307 -6.09 -1.74 -17.63
CA SER A 307 -5.90 -2.55 -16.41
C SER A 307 -5.38 -3.96 -16.73
N ASP A 308 -5.75 -4.53 -17.88
CA ASP A 308 -5.43 -5.92 -18.22
C ASP A 308 -3.96 -6.13 -18.63
N ARG A 309 -3.41 -7.26 -18.18
CA ARG A 309 -2.06 -7.73 -18.48
C ARG A 309 -2.13 -9.12 -19.06
N GLN A 310 -1.40 -9.34 -20.15
CA GLN A 310 -1.40 -10.62 -20.84
C GLN A 310 -0.36 -11.53 -20.20
N LEU A 311 -0.77 -12.70 -19.73
CA LEU A 311 0.11 -13.73 -19.20
C LEU A 311 -0.10 -15.03 -19.97
N ARG A 312 0.95 -15.50 -20.64
CA ARG A 312 0.87 -16.58 -21.65
C ARG A 312 1.79 -17.75 -21.31
N ARG A 313 1.58 -18.89 -21.98
CA ARG A 313 2.54 -20.01 -21.95
C ARG A 313 3.70 -19.73 -22.91
N SER A 314 4.92 -19.97 -22.46
CA SER A 314 6.07 -20.10 -23.36
C SER A 314 6.18 -21.53 -23.90
N ASN A 315 6.96 -21.69 -24.96
CA ASN A 315 7.40 -22.97 -25.50
C ASN A 315 8.93 -22.94 -25.57
N LEU A 316 9.56 -23.71 -24.68
CA LEU A 316 11.00 -23.89 -24.59
C LEU A 316 11.35 -25.23 -25.23
N THR A 317 12.29 -25.22 -26.17
CA THR A 317 12.85 -26.44 -26.75
C THR A 317 14.37 -26.46 -26.61
N VAL A 318 14.93 -27.66 -26.48
CA VAL A 318 16.39 -27.87 -26.40
C VAL A 318 16.77 -29.00 -27.35
N GLU A 319 17.70 -28.73 -28.24
CA GLU A 319 18.16 -29.68 -29.25
C GLU A 319 19.69 -29.74 -29.29
N VAL A 320 20.23 -30.94 -29.54
CA VAL A 320 21.67 -31.11 -29.76
C VAL A 320 21.98 -30.75 -31.21
N LEU A 321 22.68 -29.63 -31.45
CA LEU A 321 23.10 -29.22 -32.80
C LEU A 321 24.27 -30.05 -33.31
N GLN A 322 25.26 -30.22 -32.46
CA GLN A 322 26.49 -30.92 -32.77
C GLN A 322 27.03 -31.57 -31.50
N GLN A 323 27.61 -32.75 -31.63
CA GLN A 323 28.32 -33.41 -30.54
C GLN A 323 29.57 -34.10 -31.07
N ASN A 324 30.60 -34.17 -30.24
CA ASN A 324 31.82 -34.93 -30.48
C ASN A 324 32.16 -35.76 -29.23
N GLN A 325 33.38 -36.26 -29.12
CA GLN A 325 33.81 -37.12 -28.02
C GLN A 325 33.88 -36.40 -26.65
N SER A 326 34.03 -35.07 -26.64
CA SER A 326 34.31 -34.28 -25.43
C SER A 326 33.30 -33.17 -25.15
N GLN A 327 32.42 -32.82 -26.10
CA GLN A 327 31.44 -31.76 -25.93
C GLN A 327 30.23 -31.91 -26.85
N ALA A 328 29.12 -31.32 -26.42
CA ALA A 328 27.94 -31.07 -27.25
C ALA A 328 27.56 -29.59 -27.23
N THR A 329 27.07 -29.11 -28.37
CA THR A 329 26.50 -27.78 -28.55
C THR A 329 24.99 -27.93 -28.56
N LEU A 330 24.32 -27.32 -27.60
CA LEU A 330 22.87 -27.29 -27.47
C LEU A 330 22.32 -25.99 -28.04
N ARG A 331 21.25 -26.08 -28.83
CA ARG A 331 20.38 -24.97 -29.20
C ARG A 331 19.19 -24.94 -28.27
N ILE A 332 18.95 -23.79 -27.67
CA ILE A 332 17.80 -23.53 -26.82
C ILE A 332 16.95 -22.50 -27.54
N GLU A 333 15.67 -22.78 -27.74
CA GLU A 333 14.75 -21.90 -28.44
C GLU A 333 13.54 -21.63 -27.56
N LEU A 334 13.22 -20.34 -27.38
CA LEU A 334 12.14 -19.87 -26.52
C LEU A 334 11.16 -19.03 -27.35
N ARG A 335 9.90 -19.48 -27.39
CA ARG A 335 8.84 -18.85 -28.17
C ARG A 335 7.58 -18.63 -27.37
N ASP A 336 6.80 -17.65 -27.78
CA ASP A 336 5.41 -17.50 -27.36
C ASP A 336 4.59 -18.68 -27.93
N ASN A 337 3.92 -19.43 -27.07
CA ASN A 337 3.22 -20.64 -27.49
C ASN A 337 1.96 -20.36 -28.32
N GLN A 338 1.40 -19.16 -28.24
CA GLN A 338 0.19 -18.78 -28.97
C GLN A 338 0.52 -18.19 -30.35
N THR A 339 1.53 -17.32 -30.42
CA THR A 339 1.86 -16.59 -31.65
C THR A 339 3.07 -17.17 -32.40
N GLY A 340 3.90 -17.98 -31.74
CA GLY A 340 5.16 -18.47 -32.27
C GLY A 340 6.26 -17.41 -32.32
N ALA A 341 6.02 -16.17 -31.86
CA ALA A 341 7.01 -15.10 -31.85
C ALA A 341 8.19 -15.45 -30.91
N PRO A 342 9.43 -15.06 -31.24
CA PRO A 342 10.58 -15.29 -30.37
C PRO A 342 10.46 -14.47 -29.09
N ILE A 343 10.80 -15.08 -27.94
CA ILE A 343 10.88 -14.37 -26.67
C ILE A 343 12.35 -13.97 -26.46
N VAL A 344 12.60 -12.66 -26.46
CA VAL A 344 13.94 -12.07 -26.31
C VAL A 344 14.19 -11.78 -24.84
N LEU A 345 15.29 -12.31 -24.28
CA LEU A 345 15.65 -12.09 -22.88
C LEU A 345 16.68 -10.96 -22.71
N ASN A 346 17.58 -10.80 -23.68
CA ASN A 346 18.52 -9.67 -23.71
C ASN A 346 17.90 -8.45 -24.41
N ASP A 347 17.02 -7.74 -23.72
CA ASP A 347 16.38 -6.52 -24.22
C ASP A 347 16.59 -5.34 -23.28
N SER A 348 17.65 -4.58 -23.54
CA SER A 348 18.02 -3.39 -22.77
C SER A 348 17.11 -2.17 -23.03
N ALA A 349 16.21 -2.23 -24.01
CA ALA A 349 15.27 -1.15 -24.33
C ALA A 349 13.89 -1.34 -23.69
N ARG A 350 13.70 -2.41 -22.91
CA ARG A 350 12.42 -2.79 -22.33
C ARG A 350 11.90 -1.75 -21.34
N ARG A 351 10.62 -1.39 -21.50
CA ARG A 351 9.89 -0.52 -20.58
C ARG A 351 9.00 -1.37 -19.67
N TYR A 352 9.03 -1.06 -18.38
CA TYR A 352 8.27 -1.76 -17.35
C TYR A 352 6.91 -1.07 -17.16
N PRO A 353 5.78 -1.77 -17.40
CA PRO A 353 4.45 -1.18 -17.40
C PRO A 353 3.91 -0.92 -15.99
N ILE A 354 4.42 -1.61 -14.96
CA ILE A 354 4.08 -1.41 -13.55
C ILE A 354 5.40 -1.38 -12.77
N GLY A 355 5.51 -0.44 -11.83
CA GLY A 355 6.76 -0.08 -11.15
C GLY A 355 7.50 -1.25 -10.49
N GLY A 356 8.79 -1.05 -10.19
CA GLY A 356 9.63 -2.04 -9.52
C GLY A 356 11.03 -2.16 -10.14
N ARG A 357 11.87 -3.02 -9.56
CA ARG A 357 13.17 -3.34 -10.17
C ARG A 357 12.94 -4.23 -11.39
N PRO A 358 13.52 -3.89 -12.56
CA PRO A 358 13.64 -4.77 -13.70
C PRO A 358 14.07 -6.17 -13.27
N ARG A 359 13.20 -7.17 -13.40
CA ARG A 359 13.62 -8.58 -13.47
C ARG A 359 13.31 -9.06 -14.87
N ASP A 360 14.36 -9.07 -15.69
CA ASP A 360 14.32 -9.77 -16.96
C ASP A 360 14.27 -11.28 -16.71
N GLY A 361 13.53 -11.98 -17.57
CA GLY A 361 13.52 -13.43 -17.54
C GLY A 361 14.87 -13.99 -18.01
N TYR A 362 15.23 -15.17 -17.55
CA TYR A 362 16.47 -15.85 -17.94
C TYR A 362 16.24 -17.36 -18.05
N ILE A 363 17.14 -18.07 -18.73
CA ILE A 363 17.11 -19.53 -18.80
C ILE A 363 18.27 -20.08 -17.99
N THR A 364 18.04 -21.17 -17.28
CA THR A 364 19.10 -21.94 -16.61
C THR A 364 19.30 -23.28 -17.31
N ILE A 365 20.55 -23.64 -17.59
CA ILE A 365 20.94 -24.96 -18.11
C ILE A 365 22.35 -25.28 -17.62
N ALA A 366 22.62 -26.50 -17.17
CA ALA A 366 23.94 -26.90 -16.66
C ALA A 366 24.51 -25.95 -15.58
N ASN A 367 23.64 -25.45 -14.69
CA ASN A 367 23.97 -24.44 -13.66
C ASN A 367 24.50 -23.10 -14.19
N ARG A 368 24.19 -22.75 -15.44
CA ARG A 368 24.53 -21.46 -16.06
C ARG A 368 23.27 -20.72 -16.46
N GLU A 369 23.28 -19.41 -16.26
CA GLU A 369 22.26 -18.51 -16.79
C GLU A 369 22.59 -18.16 -18.24
N VAL A 370 21.57 -18.21 -19.10
CA VAL A 370 21.67 -17.93 -20.53
C VAL A 370 20.49 -17.09 -20.98
N GLU A 371 20.77 -16.16 -21.88
CA GLU A 371 19.79 -15.26 -22.45
C GLU A 371 19.63 -15.57 -23.93
N THR A 372 18.40 -15.45 -24.43
CA THR A 372 18.11 -15.55 -25.85
C THR A 372 18.44 -14.25 -26.58
N ASN A 373 18.90 -14.38 -27.81
CA ASN A 373 19.06 -13.25 -28.72
C ASN A 373 17.71 -12.78 -29.30
N VAL A 374 17.76 -11.83 -30.24
CA VAL A 374 16.58 -11.26 -30.94
C VAL A 374 15.72 -12.30 -31.69
N SER A 375 16.27 -13.48 -31.99
CA SER A 375 15.55 -14.59 -32.63
C SER A 375 14.99 -15.59 -31.61
N GLY A 376 15.08 -15.32 -30.31
CA GLY A 376 14.60 -16.21 -29.26
C GLY A 376 15.48 -17.44 -29.06
N VAL A 377 16.76 -17.37 -29.45
CA VAL A 377 17.67 -18.51 -29.45
C VAL A 377 18.89 -18.24 -28.57
N ALA A 378 19.30 -19.25 -27.80
CA ALA A 378 20.58 -19.32 -27.12
C ALA A 378 21.35 -20.57 -27.55
N VAL A 379 22.68 -20.49 -27.60
CA VAL A 379 23.55 -21.62 -27.94
C VAL A 379 24.55 -21.83 -26.83
N VAL A 380 24.65 -23.06 -26.33
CA VAL A 380 25.48 -23.39 -25.16
C VAL A 380 26.31 -24.64 -25.44
N THR A 381 27.59 -24.58 -25.12
CA THR A 381 28.49 -25.74 -25.19
C THR A 381 28.65 -26.37 -23.80
N ILE A 382 28.46 -27.69 -23.73
CA ILE A 382 28.57 -28.51 -22.53
C ILE A 382 29.59 -29.63 -22.77
N THR A 383 30.36 -29.98 -21.74
CA THR A 383 31.51 -30.89 -21.84
C THR A 383 31.28 -32.25 -21.18
N GLU A 384 30.28 -32.35 -20.30
CA GLU A 384 30.01 -33.59 -19.57
C GLU A 384 28.86 -34.37 -20.23
N PRO A 385 29.00 -35.66 -20.52
CA PRO A 385 27.89 -36.47 -21.03
C PRO A 385 26.75 -36.56 -20.01
N GLY A 386 25.50 -36.41 -20.45
CA GLY A 386 24.39 -36.43 -19.49
C GLY A 386 23.06 -35.96 -20.03
N ILE A 387 22.13 -35.79 -19.10
CA ILE A 387 20.79 -35.22 -19.32
C ILE A 387 20.81 -33.79 -18.82
N TYR A 388 20.42 -32.86 -19.69
CA TYR A 388 20.44 -31.43 -19.43
C TYR A 388 19.02 -30.88 -19.56
N THR A 389 18.49 -30.39 -18.44
CA THR A 389 17.21 -29.70 -18.41
C THR A 389 17.45 -28.20 -18.44
N ALA A 390 16.98 -27.54 -19.50
CA ALA A 390 16.80 -26.10 -19.52
C ALA A 390 15.52 -25.73 -18.78
N ARG A 391 15.57 -24.69 -17.97
CA ARG A 391 14.40 -24.09 -17.31
C ARG A 391 14.36 -22.60 -17.59
N TYR A 392 13.25 -22.13 -18.13
CA TYR A 392 12.95 -20.73 -18.29
C TYR A 392 12.36 -20.16 -16.99
N HIS A 393 12.99 -19.10 -16.48
CA HIS A 393 12.53 -18.30 -15.35
C HIS A 393 11.99 -16.98 -15.90
N PRO A 394 10.66 -16.83 -16.06
CA PRO A 394 10.09 -15.64 -16.68
C PRO A 394 10.17 -14.41 -15.76
N GLY A 395 10.09 -13.24 -16.37
CA GLY A 395 9.75 -12.01 -15.67
C GLY A 395 8.28 -12.00 -15.20
N SER A 396 7.98 -11.18 -14.19
CA SER A 396 6.61 -11.05 -13.66
C SER A 396 5.71 -10.27 -14.61
N TRP A 397 4.41 -10.58 -14.63
CA TRP A 397 3.38 -9.80 -15.36
C TRP A 397 3.23 -8.37 -14.85
N LEU A 398 3.76 -8.08 -13.67
CA LEU A 398 3.93 -6.73 -13.15
C LEU A 398 4.90 -5.94 -14.04
N GLY A 399 6.02 -6.55 -14.42
CA GLY A 399 7.06 -5.92 -15.22
C GLY A 399 6.95 -6.13 -16.73
N HIS A 400 6.05 -7.00 -17.20
CA HIS A 400 6.02 -7.46 -18.60
C HIS A 400 4.59 -7.54 -19.15
N ASN A 401 4.40 -7.12 -20.40
CA ASN A 401 3.13 -7.28 -21.12
C ASN A 401 3.39 -7.44 -22.63
N PRO A 402 3.29 -8.67 -23.21
CA PRO A 402 2.91 -9.89 -22.53
C PRO A 402 4.00 -10.41 -21.59
N ALA A 403 3.57 -11.11 -20.54
CA ALA A 403 4.40 -11.91 -19.66
C ALA A 403 4.19 -13.40 -19.92
N TYR A 404 5.06 -14.23 -19.34
CA TYR A 404 5.07 -15.66 -19.59
C TYR A 404 5.14 -16.47 -18.29
N VAL A 405 4.64 -17.70 -18.31
CA VAL A 405 4.89 -18.69 -17.25
C VAL A 405 6.15 -19.51 -17.55
N SER A 406 6.70 -20.13 -16.51
CA SER A 406 7.90 -20.97 -16.63
C SER A 406 7.65 -22.18 -17.53
N ASP A 407 8.70 -22.62 -18.21
CA ASP A 407 8.71 -23.84 -19.02
C ASP A 407 10.06 -24.56 -18.90
N THR A 408 10.06 -25.87 -19.16
CA THR A 408 11.25 -26.72 -19.07
C THR A 408 11.35 -27.65 -20.25
N ALA A 409 12.57 -27.82 -20.78
CA ALA A 409 12.86 -28.79 -21.82
C ALA A 409 14.17 -29.50 -21.55
N THR A 410 14.26 -30.75 -21.99
CA THR A 410 15.39 -31.63 -21.68
C THR A 410 16.02 -32.16 -22.95
N ALA A 411 17.34 -32.08 -23.03
CA ALA A 411 18.13 -32.74 -24.05
C ALA A 411 19.10 -33.73 -23.38
N ARG A 412 19.38 -34.83 -24.07
CA ARG A 412 20.39 -35.79 -23.65
C ARG A 412 21.47 -35.87 -24.72
N TRP A 413 22.71 -35.86 -24.30
CA TRP A 413 23.83 -36.13 -25.19
C TRP A 413 24.79 -37.13 -24.54
N HIS A 414 25.44 -37.91 -25.38
CA HIS A 414 26.45 -38.87 -24.95
C HIS A 414 27.43 -39.11 -26.09
N PRO A 415 28.75 -39.31 -25.82
CA PRO A 415 29.74 -39.60 -26.86
C PRO A 415 29.34 -40.80 -27.72
N LEU A 416 28.86 -41.90 -27.10
CA LEU A 416 28.33 -43.09 -27.79
C LEU A 416 26.95 -42.89 -28.45
N GLY A 417 26.41 -41.68 -28.43
CA GLY A 417 25.18 -41.32 -29.14
C GLY A 417 25.37 -41.15 -30.65
N THR A 418 26.62 -41.17 -31.14
CA THR A 418 26.96 -41.10 -32.58
C THR A 418 27.77 -42.31 -33.04
N ILE A 419 27.73 -42.59 -34.35
CA ILE A 419 28.54 -43.64 -34.99
C ILE A 419 30.03 -43.37 -34.79
N ASP A 420 30.46 -42.12 -34.92
CA ASP A 420 31.86 -41.72 -34.70
C ASP A 420 32.32 -41.95 -33.25
N GLY A 421 31.43 -41.75 -32.28
CA GLY A 421 31.71 -42.06 -30.87
C GLY A 421 31.91 -43.56 -30.62
N TRP A 422 31.15 -44.40 -31.32
CA TRP A 422 31.37 -45.86 -31.29
C TRP A 422 32.70 -46.26 -31.93
N PHE A 423 33.08 -45.66 -33.07
CA PHE A 423 34.38 -45.92 -33.69
C PHE A 423 35.54 -45.49 -32.78
N ALA A 424 35.43 -44.32 -32.16
CA ALA A 424 36.42 -43.83 -31.20
C ALA A 424 36.59 -44.78 -30.01
N PHE A 425 35.47 -45.24 -29.43
CA PHE A 425 35.48 -46.20 -28.34
C PHE A 425 36.14 -47.52 -28.74
N ILE A 426 35.78 -48.09 -29.89
CA ILE A 426 36.39 -49.32 -30.39
C ILE A 426 37.89 -49.14 -30.63
N PHE A 427 38.31 -47.99 -31.15
CA PHE A 427 39.70 -47.69 -31.40
C PHE A 427 40.50 -47.55 -30.09
N GLU A 428 39.97 -46.82 -29.11
CA GLU A 428 40.59 -46.60 -27.80
C GLU A 428 40.70 -47.91 -27.01
N VAL A 429 39.60 -48.67 -26.94
CA VAL A 429 39.57 -50.02 -26.36
C VAL A 429 40.54 -50.95 -27.10
N GLY A 430 40.55 -50.89 -28.43
CA GLY A 430 41.45 -51.67 -29.28
C GLY A 430 42.92 -51.41 -28.99
N TRP A 431 43.31 -50.14 -28.83
CA TRP A 431 44.66 -49.75 -28.41
C TRP A 431 45.02 -50.27 -27.02
N GLN A 432 44.08 -50.20 -26.08
CA GLN A 432 44.29 -50.70 -24.72
C GLN A 432 44.42 -52.23 -24.65
N PHE A 433 43.92 -52.95 -25.65
CA PHE A 433 44.12 -54.39 -25.80
C PHE A 433 45.45 -54.78 -26.49
N ILE A 434 46.17 -53.85 -27.13
CA ILE A 434 47.46 -54.16 -27.79
C ILE A 434 48.48 -54.80 -26.84
N PRO A 435 48.70 -54.34 -25.59
CA PRO A 435 49.61 -55.00 -24.66
C PRO A 435 49.21 -56.46 -24.38
N PHE A 436 47.91 -56.75 -24.30
CA PHE A 436 47.40 -58.11 -24.12
C PHE A 436 47.61 -58.96 -25.38
N PHE A 437 47.38 -58.40 -26.57
CA PHE A 437 47.69 -59.08 -27.84
C PHE A 437 49.19 -59.35 -28.00
N VAL A 438 50.06 -58.41 -27.63
CA VAL A 438 51.52 -58.56 -27.65
C VAL A 438 51.94 -59.62 -26.62
N MET A 439 51.39 -59.59 -25.41
CA MET A 439 51.67 -60.60 -24.37
C MET A 439 51.19 -61.99 -24.79
N PHE A 440 49.98 -62.10 -25.38
CA PHE A 440 49.44 -63.34 -25.90
C PHE A 440 50.28 -63.88 -27.06
N TYR A 441 50.67 -63.02 -28.01
CA TYR A 441 51.53 -63.40 -29.14
C TYR A 441 52.93 -63.82 -28.67
N ALA A 442 53.55 -63.06 -27.77
CA ALA A 442 54.84 -63.38 -27.16
C ALA A 442 54.77 -64.71 -26.38
N GLY A 443 53.72 -64.91 -25.58
CA GLY A 443 53.46 -66.17 -24.88
C GLY A 443 53.28 -67.35 -25.84
N ARG A 444 52.56 -67.18 -26.93
CA ARG A 444 52.38 -68.22 -27.97
C ARG A 444 53.68 -68.51 -28.73
N ARG A 445 54.55 -67.52 -28.90
CA ARG A 445 55.87 -67.66 -29.53
C ARG A 445 56.90 -68.31 -28.59
N LEU A 446 56.85 -68.00 -27.29
CA LEU A 446 57.60 -68.68 -26.24
C LEU A 446 57.20 -70.15 -26.14
N LEU A 447 55.90 -70.47 -26.18
CA LEU A 447 55.39 -71.85 -26.23
C LEU A 447 55.82 -72.61 -27.50
N ARG A 448 56.07 -71.91 -28.62
CA ARG A 448 56.65 -72.51 -29.83
C ARG A 448 58.16 -72.69 -29.76
N MET A 449 58.89 -71.87 -29.00
CA MET A 449 60.32 -72.06 -28.76
C MET A 449 60.62 -73.10 -27.66
N LEU A 450 59.67 -73.34 -26.77
CA LEU A 450 59.73 -74.35 -25.70
C LEU A 450 58.84 -75.58 -26.00
N GLY A 451 58.28 -75.66 -27.21
CA GLY A 451 57.50 -76.78 -27.70
C GLY A 451 58.43 -77.84 -28.33
N PRO A 452 58.24 -79.14 -28.05
CA PRO A 452 59.21 -80.16 -28.42
C PRO A 452 59.12 -80.53 -29.90
N GLU A 453 60.13 -80.15 -30.70
CA GLU A 453 60.45 -80.79 -31.98
C GLU A 453 61.97 -81.01 -32.05
N ASP A 454 62.41 -82.21 -31.68
CA ASP A 454 63.40 -83.06 -32.39
C ASP A 454 63.98 -84.13 -31.46
N ILE A 455 63.26 -85.24 -31.29
CA ILE A 455 63.86 -86.52 -30.87
C ILE A 455 63.14 -87.64 -31.61
N PHE A 456 63.27 -87.76 -32.94
CA PHE A 456 63.15 -89.04 -33.65
C PHE A 456 63.78 -88.93 -35.05
N GLN A 457 65.11 -89.00 -35.11
CA GLN A 457 65.82 -89.55 -36.26
C GLN A 457 67.24 -89.98 -35.87
N ARG A 458 67.38 -91.27 -35.55
CA ARG A 458 68.51 -92.13 -35.96
C ARG A 458 68.25 -93.58 -35.53
N ASP A 459 67.92 -94.40 -36.51
CA ASP A 459 68.10 -95.86 -36.50
C ASP A 459 69.60 -96.23 -36.41
N PRO A 460 69.94 -97.46 -35.99
CA PRO A 460 69.88 -98.63 -36.89
C PRO A 460 68.96 -99.76 -36.43
#